data_AF-A0A955W307-F1
#
_entry.id   AF-A0A955W307-F1
#
_cell.length_a   1.000
_cell.length_b   1.000
_cell.length_c   1.000
_cell.angle_alpha   90.00
_cell.angle_beta   90.00
_cell.angle_gamma   90.00
#
_symmetry.space_group_name_H-M   'P 1'
#
loop_
_entity.id
_entity.type
_entity.pdbx_description
1 polymer ?
#
loop_
_entity_poly.entity_id
_entity_poly.type
_entity_poly.pdbx_seq_one_letter_code
_entity_poly.pdbx_strand_id
1 'polypeptide(L)'
;MDDAAAQVAIDAAWRRVEDTWDDDQAHRVFVATCLRHNQLPEAGRRYKAVRDGDPSRRAEAERRIEGLIALALSTMRDQRTEPSRSPHRALLITTIALCAVLLGILVWTFTKAMLSR
;
A
#
# COMPACT_ATOMS: atom_id res chain seq x y z
N MET A 1 -12.20 -19.85 -3.98
CA MET A 1 -11.49 -20.24 -5.22
C MET A 1 -10.24 -19.39 -5.41
N ASP A 2 -10.22 -18.15 -4.90
CA ASP A 2 -9.12 -17.20 -5.06
C ASP A 2 -7.82 -17.62 -4.35
N ASP A 3 -7.90 -18.35 -3.23
CA ASP A 3 -6.71 -18.81 -2.48
C ASP A 3 -5.84 -19.81 -3.27
N ALA A 4 -6.47 -20.67 -4.08
CA ALA A 4 -5.75 -21.64 -4.90
C ALA A 4 -4.97 -20.94 -6.02
N ALA A 5 -5.57 -19.94 -6.67
CA ALA A 5 -4.88 -19.14 -7.69
C ALA A 5 -3.75 -18.30 -7.08
N ALA A 6 -3.95 -17.76 -5.87
CA ALA A 6 -2.91 -17.06 -5.13
C ALA A 6 -1.73 -17.99 -4.82
N GLN A 7 -2.00 -19.22 -4.36
CA GLN A 7 -0.94 -20.20 -4.08
C GLN A 7 -0.14 -20.56 -5.33
N VAL A 8 -0.81 -20.77 -6.47
CA VAL A 8 -0.14 -21.04 -7.76
C VAL A 8 0.80 -19.90 -8.15
N ALA A 9 0.37 -18.64 -7.99
CA ALA A 9 1.20 -17.48 -8.31
C ALA A 9 2.42 -17.36 -7.37
N ILE A 10 2.22 -17.61 -6.07
CA ILE A 10 3.29 -17.60 -5.07
C ILE A 10 4.32 -18.70 -5.36
N ASP A 11 3.86 -19.91 -5.66
CA ASP A 11 4.74 -21.05 -5.96
C ASP A 11 5.54 -20.82 -7.24
N ALA A 12 4.92 -20.22 -8.28
CA ALA A 12 5.63 -19.86 -9.51
C ALA A 12 6.70 -18.78 -9.28
N ALA A 13 6.39 -17.76 -8.47
CA ALA A 13 7.36 -16.72 -8.13
C ALA A 13 8.51 -17.27 -7.28
N TRP A 14 8.24 -18.24 -6.39
CA TRP A 14 9.28 -18.89 -5.59
C TRP A 14 10.20 -19.76 -6.44
N ARG A 15 9.67 -20.57 -7.37
CA ARG A 15 10.51 -21.36 -8.30
C ARG A 15 11.50 -20.48 -9.04
N ARG A 16 11.05 -19.30 -9.50
CA ARG A 16 11.94 -18.35 -10.17
C ARG A 16 13.07 -17.87 -9.25
N VAL A 17 12.80 -17.64 -7.97
CA VAL A 17 13.84 -17.32 -6.98
C VAL A 17 14.83 -18.48 -6.80
N GLU A 18 14.35 -19.71 -6.77
CA GLU A 18 15.22 -20.88 -6.67
C GLU A 18 16.12 -21.04 -7.90
N ASP A 19 15.55 -20.81 -9.09
CA ASP A 19 16.25 -20.89 -10.38
C ASP A 19 17.28 -19.75 -10.54
N THR A 20 16.96 -18.55 -10.07
CA THR A 20 17.82 -17.36 -10.17
C THR A 20 18.01 -16.71 -8.80
N TRP A 21 18.74 -17.41 -7.93
CA TRP A 21 18.95 -16.99 -6.54
C TRP A 21 19.70 -15.66 -6.41
N ASP A 22 20.68 -15.38 -7.27
CA ASP A 22 21.43 -14.13 -7.19
C ASP A 22 20.68 -12.94 -7.85
N ASP A 23 19.47 -13.19 -8.40
CA ASP A 23 18.65 -12.15 -9.02
C ASP A 23 17.76 -11.45 -7.98
N ASP A 24 18.19 -10.26 -7.57
CA ASP A 24 17.42 -9.34 -6.74
C ASP A 24 15.99 -9.08 -7.26
N GLN A 25 15.78 -9.09 -8.58
CA GLN A 25 14.47 -8.86 -9.16
C GLN A 25 13.52 -10.03 -8.87
N ALA A 26 13.99 -11.28 -8.98
CA ALA A 26 13.21 -12.46 -8.65
C ALA A 26 12.71 -12.41 -7.19
N HIS A 27 13.61 -12.05 -6.26
CA HIS A 27 13.26 -11.89 -4.85
C HIS A 27 12.20 -10.81 -4.61
N ARG A 28 12.34 -9.63 -5.25
CA ARG A 28 11.36 -8.55 -5.14
C ARG A 28 9.99 -8.95 -5.68
N VAL A 29 9.94 -9.64 -6.82
CA VAL A 29 8.69 -10.13 -7.42
C VAL A 29 8.00 -11.14 -6.51
N PHE A 30 8.75 -12.06 -5.90
CA PHE A 30 8.20 -13.01 -4.93
C PHE A 30 7.59 -12.30 -3.71
N VAL A 31 8.32 -11.38 -3.09
CA VAL A 31 7.83 -10.63 -1.92
C VAL A 31 6.60 -9.80 -2.26
N ALA A 32 6.59 -9.12 -3.41
CA ALA A 32 5.44 -8.36 -3.89
C ALA A 32 4.21 -9.26 -4.15
N THR A 33 4.43 -10.47 -4.67
CA THR A 33 3.36 -11.45 -4.88
C THR A 33 2.76 -11.89 -3.55
N CYS A 34 3.60 -12.23 -2.57
CA CYS A 34 3.15 -12.57 -1.22
C CYS A 34 2.40 -11.40 -0.55
N LEU A 35 2.88 -10.16 -0.71
CA LEU A 35 2.21 -8.97 -0.18
C LEU A 35 0.82 -8.76 -0.78
N ARG A 36 0.70 -8.84 -2.12
CA ARG A 36 -0.59 -8.68 -2.84
C ARG A 36 -1.66 -9.68 -2.40
N HIS A 37 -1.24 -10.87 -1.98
CA HIS A 37 -2.14 -11.93 -1.54
C HIS A 37 -2.24 -12.07 -0.01
N ASN A 38 -1.67 -11.13 0.77
CA ASN A 38 -1.60 -11.20 2.24
C ASN A 38 -0.94 -12.48 2.80
N GLN A 39 -0.01 -13.06 2.04
CA GLN A 39 0.72 -14.29 2.36
C GLN A 39 2.20 -14.00 2.74
N LEU A 40 2.48 -12.87 3.38
CA LEU A 40 3.82 -12.57 3.90
C LEU A 40 4.41 -13.65 4.85
N PRO A 41 3.61 -14.31 5.73
CA PRO A 41 4.13 -15.39 6.57
C PRO A 41 4.76 -16.52 5.76
N GLU A 42 4.22 -16.77 4.56
CA GLU A 42 4.74 -17.82 3.68
C GLU A 42 6.11 -17.47 3.09
N ALA A 43 6.34 -16.20 2.76
CA ALA A 43 7.67 -15.74 2.37
C ALA A 43 8.71 -16.00 3.47
N GLY A 44 8.35 -15.69 4.72
CA GLY A 44 9.21 -15.94 5.88
C GLY A 44 9.52 -17.43 6.08
N ARG A 45 8.53 -18.32 5.94
CA ARG A 45 8.74 -19.79 6.04
C ARG A 45 9.75 -20.29 5.02
N ARG A 46 9.62 -19.85 3.76
CA ARG A 46 10.50 -20.30 2.67
C ARG A 46 11.94 -19.82 2.83
N TYR A 47 12.15 -18.53 3.13
CA TYR A 47 13.51 -18.04 3.39
C TYR A 47 14.13 -18.65 4.64
N LYS A 48 13.33 -18.92 5.69
CA LYS A 48 13.82 -19.64 6.87
C LYS A 48 14.26 -21.07 6.53
N ALA A 49 13.49 -21.77 5.71
CA ALA A 49 13.86 -23.11 5.24
C ALA A 49 15.18 -23.11 4.45
N VAL A 50 15.41 -22.11 3.58
CA VAL A 50 16.69 -21.98 2.87
C VAL A 50 17.84 -21.65 3.83
N ARG A 51 17.61 -20.74 4.78
CA ARG A 51 18.61 -20.39 5.80
C ARG A 51 19.06 -21.60 6.62
N ASP A 52 18.11 -22.44 7.01
CA ASP A 52 18.34 -23.59 7.87
C ASP A 52 18.86 -24.81 7.07
N GLY A 53 18.55 -24.90 5.78
CA GLY A 53 18.88 -26.04 4.91
C GLY A 53 20.12 -25.86 4.01
N ASP A 54 20.48 -24.62 3.65
CA ASP A 54 21.62 -24.34 2.76
C ASP A 54 22.63 -23.38 3.42
N PRO A 55 23.77 -23.91 3.91
CA PRO A 55 24.81 -23.10 4.55
C PRO A 55 25.40 -22.01 3.65
N SER A 56 25.38 -22.20 2.33
CA SER A 56 25.96 -21.27 1.34
C SER A 56 25.06 -20.05 1.09
N ARG A 57 23.74 -20.27 1.11
CA ARG A 57 22.73 -19.21 0.88
C ARG A 57 22.21 -18.57 2.17
N ARG A 58 22.58 -19.12 3.32
CA ARG A 58 22.14 -18.70 4.66
C ARG A 58 22.29 -17.21 4.95
N ALA A 59 23.48 -16.63 4.71
CA ALA A 59 23.75 -15.22 5.01
C ALA A 59 22.95 -14.27 4.10
N GLU A 60 22.58 -14.71 2.90
CA GLU A 60 21.71 -13.95 2.01
C GLU A 60 20.24 -14.11 2.40
N ALA A 61 19.80 -15.34 2.67
CA ALA A 61 18.44 -15.59 3.16
C ALA A 61 18.13 -14.79 4.44
N GLU A 62 19.08 -14.66 5.36
CA GLU A 62 18.96 -13.85 6.56
C GLU A 62 18.76 -12.35 6.25
N ARG A 63 19.58 -11.79 5.35
CA ARG A 63 19.40 -10.40 4.86
C ARG A 63 18.04 -10.19 4.21
N ARG A 64 17.53 -11.17 3.45
CA ARG A 64 16.19 -11.09 2.84
C ARG A 64 15.07 -11.15 3.88
N ILE A 65 15.21 -11.97 4.93
CA ILE A 65 14.26 -12.05 6.04
C ILE A 65 14.19 -10.70 6.77
N GLU A 66 15.33 -10.08 7.07
CA GLU A 66 15.38 -8.75 7.70
C GLU A 66 14.70 -7.67 6.84
N GLY A 67 14.97 -7.68 5.52
CA GLY A 67 14.31 -6.77 4.58
C GLY A 67 12.79 -6.98 4.51
N LEU A 68 12.33 -8.24 4.53
CA LEU A 68 10.91 -8.59 4.60
C LEU A 68 10.24 -8.06 5.87
N ILE A 69 10.92 -8.16 7.02
CA ILE A 69 10.45 -7.64 8.31
C ILE A 69 10.33 -6.11 8.24
N ALA A 70 11.33 -5.42 7.69
CA ALA A 70 11.29 -3.96 7.52
C ALA A 70 10.11 -3.52 6.62
N LEU A 71 9.86 -4.23 5.51
CA LEU A 71 8.75 -3.97 4.61
C LEU A 71 7.38 -4.23 5.28
N ALA A 72 7.26 -5.30 6.05
CA ALA A 72 6.04 -5.58 6.82
C ALA A 72 5.77 -4.49 7.86
N LEU A 73 6.82 -4.05 8.57
CA LEU A 73 6.74 -2.95 9.54
C LEU A 73 6.37 -1.61 8.90
N SER A 74 6.90 -1.29 7.72
CA SER A 74 6.53 -0.07 6.99
C SER A 74 5.07 -0.12 6.54
N THR A 75 4.63 -1.26 5.99
CA THR A 75 3.24 -1.45 5.55
C THR A 75 2.25 -1.31 6.71
N MET A 76 2.57 -1.88 7.88
CA MET A 76 1.74 -1.72 9.10
C MET A 76 1.72 -0.27 9.62
N ARG A 77 2.83 0.47 9.48
CA ARG A 77 2.90 1.89 9.85
C ARG A 77 2.08 2.77 8.91
N ASP A 78 2.13 2.51 7.62
CA ASP A 78 1.33 3.25 6.64
C ASP A 78 -0.17 3.01 6.85
N GLN A 79 -0.57 1.77 7.12
CA GLN A 79 -1.95 1.44 7.50
C GLN A 79 -2.43 2.17 8.77
N ARG A 80 -1.51 2.52 9.69
CA ARG A 80 -1.83 3.30 10.89
C ARG A 80 -1.89 4.82 10.63
N THR A 81 -1.39 5.31 9.49
CA THR A 81 -1.12 6.74 9.26
C THR A 81 -1.87 7.35 8.07
N GLU A 82 -2.78 6.63 7.40
CA GLU A 82 -3.68 7.25 6.42
C GLU A 82 -5.03 7.66 7.03
N PRO A 83 -5.22 8.90 7.54
CA PRO A 83 -6.42 9.60 7.12
C PRO A 83 -6.20 9.91 5.64
N SER A 84 -6.78 9.09 4.75
CA SER A 84 -6.79 9.41 3.32
C SER A 84 -7.16 10.89 3.18
N ARG A 85 -6.25 11.69 2.61
CA ARG A 85 -6.52 13.09 2.30
C ARG A 85 -7.46 13.06 1.11
N SER A 86 -8.72 12.75 1.37
CA SER A 86 -9.67 12.49 0.31
C SER A 86 -9.87 13.78 -0.48
N PRO A 87 -9.86 13.73 -1.83
CA PRO A 87 -10.14 14.90 -2.65
C PRO A 87 -11.52 15.49 -2.34
N HIS A 88 -12.40 14.71 -1.70
CA HIS A 88 -13.68 15.18 -1.18
C HIS A 88 -13.55 16.32 -0.18
N ARG A 89 -12.54 16.37 0.70
CA ARG A 89 -12.39 17.51 1.62
C ARG A 89 -12.11 18.83 0.90
N ALA A 90 -11.27 18.81 -0.14
CA ALA A 90 -11.02 19.99 -0.97
C ALA A 90 -12.27 20.39 -1.77
N LEU A 91 -13.01 19.40 -2.29
CA LEU A 91 -14.28 19.62 -2.99
C LEU A 91 -15.35 20.21 -2.05
N LEU A 92 -15.39 19.78 -0.79
CA LEU A 92 -16.36 20.24 0.21
C LEU A 92 -16.07 21.68 0.63
N ILE A 93 -14.79 22.03 0.83
CA ILE A 93 -14.36 23.40 1.14
C ILE A 93 -14.70 24.36 0.00
N THR A 94 -14.41 23.98 -1.25
CA THR A 94 -14.72 24.80 -2.44
C THR A 94 -16.23 24.99 -2.62
N THR A 95 -17.03 23.95 -2.38
CA THR A 95 -18.50 24.02 -2.44
C THR A 95 -19.06 24.96 -1.36
N ILE A 96 -18.58 24.86 -0.12
CA ILE A 96 -19.01 25.75 0.97
C ILE A 96 -18.64 27.21 0.66
N ALA A 97 -17.44 27.46 0.15
CA ALA A 97 -17.00 28.80 -0.21
C ALA A 97 -17.89 29.41 -1.31
N LEU A 98 -18.25 28.63 -2.33
CA LEU A 98 -19.14 29.08 -3.40
C LEU A 98 -20.54 29.42 -2.87
N CYS A 99 -21.10 28.58 -2.00
CA CYS A 99 -22.38 28.85 -1.35
C CYS A 99 -22.35 30.13 -0.49
N ALA A 100 -21.27 30.34 0.28
CA ALA A 100 -21.13 31.53 1.10
C ALA A 100 -21.04 32.82 0.27
N VAL A 101 -20.33 32.79 -0.86
CA VAL A 101 -20.25 33.93 -1.79
C VAL A 101 -21.60 34.23 -2.41
N LEU A 102 -22.34 33.21 -2.87
CA LEU A 102 -23.68 33.40 -3.44
C LEU A 102 -24.66 33.99 -2.43
N LEU A 103 -24.65 33.51 -1.19
CA LEU A 103 -25.48 34.05 -0.11
C LEU A 103 -25.10 35.49 0.23
N GLY A 104 -23.80 35.83 0.25
CA GLY A 104 -23.33 37.20 0.48
C GLY A 104 -23.83 38.19 -0.58
N ILE A 105 -23.81 37.79 -1.86
CA ILE A 105 -24.30 38.62 -2.98
C ILE A 105 -25.82 38.82 -2.88
N LEU A 106 -26.58 37.76 -2.55
CA LEU A 106 -28.03 37.84 -2.33
C LEU A 106 -28.38 38.80 -1.20
N VAL A 107 -27.68 38.71 -0.05
CA VAL A 107 -27.91 39.62 1.08
C VAL A 107 -27.59 41.06 0.69
N TRP A 108 -26.47 41.32 0.01
CA TRP A 108 -26.06 42.66 -0.39
C TRP A 108 -27.04 43.30 -1.39
N THR A 109 -27.45 42.55 -2.40
CA THR A 109 -28.44 43.04 -3.38
C THR A 109 -29.79 43.33 -2.71
N PHE A 110 -30.20 42.51 -1.75
CA PHE A 110 -31.42 42.73 -0.97
C PHE A 110 -31.35 43.98 -0.08
N THR A 111 -30.23 44.20 0.63
CA THR A 111 -30.06 45.41 1.45
C THR A 111 -30.07 46.66 0.59
N LYS A 112 -29.40 46.64 -0.57
CA LYS A 112 -29.40 47.76 -1.51
C LYS A 112 -30.79 48.04 -2.08
N ALA A 113 -31.55 46.99 -2.44
CA ALA A 113 -32.91 47.13 -2.95
C ALA A 113 -33.89 47.68 -1.90
N MET A 114 -33.70 47.34 -0.63
CA MET A 114 -34.51 47.87 0.47
C MET A 114 -34.15 49.33 0.81
N LEU A 115 -32.90 49.75 0.59
CA LEU A 115 -32.44 51.13 0.83
C LEU A 115 -32.79 52.11 -0.31
N SER A 116 -33.20 51.62 -1.49
CA SER A 116 -33.57 52.45 -2.65
C SER A 116 -35.09 52.58 -2.85
N ARG A 117 -35.91 52.04 -1.94
CA ARG A 117 -37.36 52.25 -1.85
C ARG A 117 -37.66 53.21 -0.71
#